data_AF-A0A948D4X5-F1
#
_entry.id   AF-A0A948D4X5-F1
#
_cell.length_a   1.000
_cell.length_b   1.000
_cell.length_c   1.000
_cell.angle_alpha   90.00
_cell.angle_beta   90.00
_cell.angle_gamma   90.00
#
_symmetry.space_group_name_H-M   'P 1'
#
loop_
_entity.id
_entity.type
_entity.pdbx_description
1 polymer ?
#
loop_
_entity_poly.entity_id
_entity_poly.type
_entity_poly.pdbx_seq_one_letter_code
_entity_poly.pdbx_strand_id
1 'polypeptide(L)'
;MSSLILSSMGAGLCAGAIILFLSHIAPHFGAGNFVRDLDQPVLFGRHITKREAHFVGILVYLVLSLLFGGLYGFLVSLGILQSFHFLSIIGWSVILSLVYGGIVLPLEGHGLFGVKEDSWFPVDLFLSHLLWAGIFWWLMRLWLSFVV
;
A
#
# COMPACT_ATOMS: atom_id res chain seq x y z
N MET A 1 22.57 -7.89 -7.08
CA MET A 1 21.30 -7.60 -7.80
C MET A 1 20.12 -8.35 -7.18
N SER A 2 20.16 -9.69 -7.11
CA SER A 2 19.07 -10.51 -6.53
C SER A 2 18.77 -10.21 -5.04
N SER A 3 19.79 -9.99 -4.21
CA SER A 3 19.62 -9.69 -2.78
C SER A 3 18.91 -8.36 -2.50
N LEU A 4 19.15 -7.33 -3.30
CA LEU A 4 18.49 -6.02 -3.18
C LEU A 4 17.01 -6.09 -3.55
N ILE A 5 16.67 -6.84 -4.59
CA ILE A 5 15.28 -7.04 -5.01
C ILE A 5 14.52 -7.82 -3.93
N LEU A 6 15.09 -8.95 -3.46
CA LEU A 6 14.46 -9.77 -2.42
C LEU A 6 14.28 -9.02 -1.09
N SER A 7 15.28 -8.25 -0.66
CA SER A 7 15.17 -7.43 0.55
C SER A 7 14.13 -6.33 0.40
N SER A 8 14.04 -5.69 -0.78
CA SER A 8 13.02 -4.67 -1.06
C SER A 8 11.62 -5.28 -1.15
N MET A 9 11.47 -6.47 -1.72
CA MET A 9 10.20 -7.21 -1.70
C MET A 9 9.76 -7.54 -0.27
N GLY A 10 10.69 -8.03 0.55
CA GLY A 10 10.45 -8.34 1.96
C GLY A 10 10.08 -7.09 2.77
N ALA A 11 10.83 -6.00 2.61
CA ALA A 11 10.53 -4.73 3.26
C ALA A 11 9.17 -4.16 2.83
N GLY A 12 8.83 -4.27 1.53
CA GLY A 12 7.53 -3.87 1.01
C GLY A 12 6.39 -4.68 1.62
N LEU A 13 6.53 -6.01 1.67
CA LEU A 13 5.55 -6.90 2.31
C LEU A 13 5.38 -6.59 3.80
N CYS A 14 6.48 -6.41 4.54
CA CYS A 14 6.46 -6.08 5.96
C CYS A 14 5.82 -4.71 6.22
N ALA A 15 6.16 -3.69 5.43
CA ALA A 15 5.52 -2.38 5.52
C ALA A 15 4.02 -2.46 5.26
N GLY A 16 3.61 -3.25 4.26
CA GLY A 16 2.20 -3.54 3.98
C GLY A 16 1.50 -4.22 5.17
N ALA A 17 2.12 -5.26 5.74
CA ALA A 17 1.56 -5.99 6.88
C ALA A 17 1.42 -5.09 8.13
N ILE A 18 2.42 -4.25 8.41
CA ILE A 18 2.36 -3.30 9.54
C ILE A 18 1.20 -2.32 9.35
N ILE A 19 1.01 -1.79 8.13
CA ILE A 19 -0.09 -0.85 7.86
C ILE A 19 -1.44 -1.52 7.96
N LEU A 20 -1.59 -2.73 7.44
CA LEU A 20 -2.82 -3.50 7.61
C LEU A 20 -3.10 -3.73 9.09
N PHE A 21 -2.10 -4.11 9.88
CA PHE A 21 -2.29 -4.27 11.32
C PHE A 21 -2.73 -2.97 11.99
N LEU A 22 -2.10 -1.84 11.64
CA LEU A 22 -2.49 -0.52 12.14
C LEU A 22 -3.90 -0.13 11.70
N SER A 23 -4.33 -0.46 10.48
CA SER A 23 -5.67 -0.15 9.98
C SER A 23 -6.76 -0.98 10.65
N HIS A 24 -6.45 -2.16 11.20
CA HIS A 24 -7.39 -2.92 12.03
C HIS A 24 -7.53 -2.33 13.44
N ILE A 25 -6.47 -1.69 13.93
CA ILE A 25 -6.44 -1.10 15.26
C ILE A 25 -7.01 0.32 15.25
N ALA A 26 -6.70 1.13 14.23
CA ALA A 26 -7.06 2.53 14.11
C ALA A 26 -8.56 2.85 14.33
N PRO A 27 -9.54 2.02 13.90
CA PRO A 27 -10.95 2.26 14.19
C PRO A 27 -11.31 2.29 15.67
N HIS A 28 -10.48 1.71 16.55
CA HIS A 28 -10.65 1.77 18.00
C HIS A 28 -10.18 3.11 18.61
N PHE A 29 -9.45 3.91 17.82
CA PHE A 29 -8.91 5.21 18.21
C PHE A 29 -9.53 6.38 17.42
N GLY A 30 -10.18 6.10 16.28
CA GLY A 30 -10.81 7.09 15.41
C GLY A 30 -12.26 7.40 15.81
N ALA A 31 -12.55 8.67 16.09
CA ALA A 31 -13.91 9.16 16.29
C ALA A 31 -14.69 9.18 14.95
N GLY A 32 -15.65 8.27 14.80
CA GLY A 32 -16.94 8.54 14.14
C GLY A 32 -17.09 8.33 12.63
N ASN A 33 -16.07 8.52 11.78
CA ASN A 33 -16.28 8.58 10.32
C ASN A 33 -15.45 7.61 9.46
N PHE A 34 -14.68 6.70 10.06
CA PHE A 34 -13.98 5.69 9.25
C PHE A 34 -14.99 4.83 8.49
N VAL A 35 -14.78 4.68 7.18
CA VAL A 35 -15.58 3.89 6.21
C VAL A 35 -15.90 2.51 6.79
N ARG A 36 -17.00 2.41 7.56
CA ARG A 36 -17.27 1.24 8.40
C ARG A 36 -18.15 0.23 7.69
N ASP A 37 -18.91 0.66 6.69
CA ASP A 37 -19.86 -0.18 5.98
C ASP A 37 -19.93 0.22 4.51
N LEU A 38 -19.14 -0.49 3.69
CA LEU A 38 -19.48 -0.64 2.28
C LEU A 38 -20.69 -1.57 2.22
N ASP A 39 -21.86 -0.99 1.92
CA ASP A 39 -23.15 -1.68 2.06
C ASP A 39 -23.20 -2.99 1.25
N GLN A 40 -22.46 -3.09 0.13
CA GLN A 40 -22.32 -4.33 -0.63
C GLN A 40 -20.95 -4.37 -1.35
N PRO A 41 -19.96 -5.16 -0.88
CA PRO A 41 -18.69 -5.27 -1.60
C PRO A 41 -18.89 -6.03 -2.92
N VAL A 42 -18.34 -5.48 -4.00
CA VAL A 42 -18.41 -6.03 -5.36
C VAL A 42 -16.99 -6.30 -5.82
N LEU A 43 -16.75 -7.50 -6.38
CA LEU A 43 -15.47 -7.86 -6.98
C LEU A 43 -15.73 -8.36 -8.40
N PHE A 44 -15.11 -7.72 -9.39
CA PHE A 44 -15.33 -8.03 -10.82
C PHE A 44 -16.82 -8.05 -11.22
N GLY A 45 -17.62 -7.16 -10.65
CA GLY A 45 -19.07 -7.07 -10.93
C GLY A 45 -19.92 -8.14 -10.24
N ARG A 46 -19.35 -8.99 -9.37
CA ARG A 46 -20.09 -9.97 -8.56
C ARG A 46 -20.13 -9.54 -7.10
N HIS A 47 -21.31 -9.64 -6.48
CA HIS A 47 -21.44 -9.46 -5.03
C HIS A 47 -20.71 -10.58 -4.30
N ILE A 48 -19.85 -10.20 -3.34
CA ILE A 48 -19.12 -11.11 -2.48
C ILE A 48 -19.48 -10.86 -1.02
N THR A 49 -19.15 -11.81 -0.14
CA THR A 49 -19.37 -11.63 1.29
C THR A 49 -18.38 -10.61 1.87
N LYS A 50 -18.75 -9.93 2.97
CA LYS A 50 -17.84 -9.00 3.69
C LYS A 50 -16.52 -9.67 4.09
N ARG A 51 -16.56 -10.97 4.45
CA ARG A 51 -15.35 -11.74 4.82
C ARG A 51 -14.43 -11.99 3.63
N GLU A 52 -14.99 -12.34 2.48
CA GLU A 52 -14.22 -12.53 1.25
C GLU A 52 -13.61 -11.21 0.79
N ALA A 53 -14.39 -10.13 0.79
CA ALA A 53 -13.91 -8.80 0.41
C ALA A 53 -12.73 -8.36 1.29
N HIS A 54 -12.84 -8.59 2.60
CA HIS A 54 -11.79 -8.28 3.54
C HIS A 54 -10.51 -9.10 3.32
N PHE A 55 -10.64 -10.42 3.12
CA PHE A 55 -9.49 -11.29 2.85
C PHE A 55 -8.82 -10.97 1.51
N VAL A 56 -9.63 -10.70 0.48
CA VAL A 56 -9.14 -10.29 -0.84
C VAL A 56 -8.42 -8.95 -0.75
N GLY A 57 -8.98 -7.95 -0.06
CA GLY A 57 -8.35 -6.64 0.14
C GLY A 57 -7.00 -6.76 0.86
N ILE A 58 -6.90 -7.58 1.92
CA ILE A 58 -5.64 -7.89 2.60
C ILE A 58 -4.63 -8.50 1.62
N LEU A 59 -5.06 -9.52 0.87
CA LEU A 59 -4.18 -10.24 -0.06
C LEU A 59 -3.68 -9.31 -1.18
N VAL A 60 -4.57 -8.55 -1.81
CA VAL A 60 -4.25 -7.58 -2.86
C VAL A 60 -3.27 -6.54 -2.32
N TYR A 61 -3.53 -6.00 -1.13
CA TYR A 61 -2.67 -4.99 -0.54
C TYR A 61 -1.25 -5.52 -0.26
N LEU A 62 -1.14 -6.73 0.30
CA LEU A 62 0.14 -7.37 0.57
C LEU A 62 0.90 -7.70 -0.72
N VAL A 63 0.22 -8.27 -1.73
CA VAL A 63 0.83 -8.61 -3.02
C VAL A 63 1.35 -7.35 -3.70
N LEU A 64 0.54 -6.29 -3.77
CA LEU A 64 0.96 -5.03 -4.35
C LEU A 64 2.09 -4.38 -3.56
N SER A 65 2.04 -4.39 -2.22
CA SER A 65 3.15 -3.88 -1.39
C SER A 65 4.47 -4.62 -1.66
N LEU A 66 4.41 -5.95 -1.83
CA LEU A 66 5.56 -6.78 -2.20
C LEU A 66 6.06 -6.45 -3.61
N LEU A 67 5.16 -6.35 -4.59
CA LEU A 67 5.52 -6.03 -5.98
C LEU A 67 6.12 -4.63 -6.11
N PHE A 68 5.54 -3.63 -5.45
CA PHE A 68 6.05 -2.26 -5.46
C PHE A 68 7.39 -2.11 -4.74
N GLY A 69 7.58 -2.81 -3.62
CA GLY A 69 8.89 -2.91 -2.96
C GLY A 69 9.93 -3.54 -3.89
N GLY A 70 9.59 -4.67 -4.51
CA GLY A 70 10.47 -5.33 -5.48
C GLY A 70 10.79 -4.48 -6.70
N LEU A 71 9.81 -3.78 -7.25
CA LEU A 71 9.99 -2.89 -8.39
C LEU A 71 10.90 -1.71 -8.03
N TYR A 72 10.75 -1.12 -6.85
CA TYR A 72 11.68 -0.10 -6.37
C TYR A 72 13.11 -0.63 -6.29
N GLY A 73 13.30 -1.80 -5.65
CA GLY A 73 14.60 -2.46 -5.56
C GLY A 73 15.22 -2.78 -6.92
N PHE A 74 14.39 -3.20 -7.88
CA PHE A 74 14.80 -3.43 -9.27
C PHE A 74 15.26 -2.14 -9.95
N LEU A 75 14.50 -1.05 -9.85
CA LEU A 75 14.85 0.25 -10.42
C LEU A 75 16.13 0.84 -9.81
N VAL A 76 16.34 0.67 -8.50
CA VAL A 76 17.60 1.04 -7.84
C VAL A 76 18.76 0.18 -8.38
N SER A 77 18.54 -1.12 -8.60
CA SER A 77 19.57 -2.02 -9.13
C SER A 77 20.01 -1.70 -10.57
N LEU A 78 19.10 -1.10 -11.36
CA LEU A 78 19.40 -0.60 -12.70
C LEU A 78 20.04 0.80 -12.70
N GLY A 79 20.19 1.43 -11.54
CA GLY A 79 20.70 2.81 -11.41
C GLY A 79 19.72 3.89 -11.90
N ILE A 80 18.45 3.53 -12.15
CA ILE A 80 17.40 4.48 -12.55
C ILE A 80 17.02 5.37 -11.38
N LEU A 81 16.91 4.78 -10.19
CA LEU A 81 16.63 5.50 -8.95
C LEU A 81 17.89 5.62 -8.11
N GLN A 82 18.09 6.80 -7.52
CA GLN A 82 19.17 7.03 -6.57
C GLN A 82 18.84 6.33 -5.24
N SER A 83 19.36 5.11 -5.07
CA SER A 83 19.41 4.35 -3.81
C SER A 83 18.09 4.32 -3.01
N PHE A 84 18.16 4.03 -1.72
CA PHE A 84 17.04 4.08 -0.76
C PHE A 84 17.00 5.43 -0.02
N HIS A 85 17.14 6.52 -0.78
CA HIS A 85 16.95 7.86 -0.23
C HIS A 85 15.48 8.11 0.11
N PHE A 86 15.23 8.81 1.21
CA PHE A 86 13.88 9.05 1.72
C PHE A 86 12.99 9.76 0.69
N LEU A 87 13.52 10.79 0.02
CA LEU A 87 12.77 11.53 -1.00
C LEU A 87 12.39 10.68 -2.21
N SER A 88 13.29 9.80 -2.67
CA SER A 88 13.01 8.86 -3.77
C SER A 88 11.87 7.90 -3.42
N ILE A 89 11.83 7.44 -2.16
CA ILE A 89 10.78 6.55 -1.65
C ILE A 89 9.45 7.30 -1.47
N ILE A 90 9.46 8.56 -1.05
CA ILE A 90 8.24 9.40 -1.05
C ILE A 90 7.73 9.62 -2.47
N GLY A 91 8.60 9.92 -3.42
CA GLY A 91 8.20 10.03 -4.83
C GLY A 91 7.57 8.72 -5.33
N TRP A 92 8.13 7.59 -4.91
CA TRP A 92 7.58 6.27 -5.21
C TRP A 92 6.21 6.01 -4.56
N SER A 93 5.98 6.47 -3.32
CA SER A 93 4.68 6.29 -2.68
C SER A 93 3.58 7.12 -3.33
N VAL A 94 3.90 8.29 -3.90
CA VAL A 94 2.94 9.05 -4.72
C VAL A 94 2.51 8.25 -5.94
N ILE A 95 3.44 7.60 -6.64
CA ILE A 95 3.12 6.71 -7.77
C ILE A 95 2.25 5.56 -7.30
N LEU A 96 2.57 4.96 -6.16
CA LEU A 96 1.82 3.87 -5.55
C LEU A 96 0.38 4.33 -5.22
N SER A 97 0.19 5.54 -4.67
CA SER A 97 -1.12 6.14 -4.43
C SER A 97 -1.91 6.34 -5.72
N LEU A 98 -1.28 6.80 -6.80
CA LEU A 98 -1.94 6.98 -8.08
C LEU A 98 -2.37 5.65 -8.70
N VAL A 99 -1.55 4.60 -8.58
CA VAL A 99 -1.89 3.26 -9.07
C VAL A 99 -3.03 2.65 -8.25
N TYR A 100 -3.00 2.77 -6.92
CA TYR A 100 -4.08 2.30 -6.08
C TYR A 100 -5.38 3.07 -6.34
N GLY A 101 -5.32 4.41 -6.29
CA GLY A 101 -6.43 5.32 -6.54
C GLY A 101 -7.04 5.16 -7.93
N GLY A 102 -6.20 5.00 -8.95
CA GLY A 102 -6.61 5.00 -10.35
C GLY A 102 -6.92 3.64 -10.96
N ILE A 103 -6.43 2.54 -10.36
CA ILE A 103 -6.58 1.19 -10.94
C ILE A 103 -7.24 0.24 -9.94
N VAL A 104 -6.65 0.07 -8.76
CA VAL A 104 -7.09 -0.95 -7.79
C VAL A 104 -8.49 -0.65 -7.29
N LEU A 105 -8.72 0.58 -6.86
CA LEU A 105 -10.00 1.00 -6.29
C LEU A 105 -11.14 0.96 -7.31
N PRO A 106 -10.98 1.41 -8.57
CA PRO A 106 -11.98 1.21 -9.63
C PRO A 106 -12.35 -0.25 -9.89
N LEU A 107 -11.40 -1.18 -9.78
CA LEU A 107 -11.68 -2.61 -9.95
C LEU A 107 -12.50 -3.20 -8.79
N GLU A 108 -12.39 -2.60 -7.60
CA GLU A 108 -13.20 -2.93 -6.42
C GLU A 108 -14.54 -2.18 -6.38
N GLY A 109 -14.82 -1.33 -7.38
CA GLY A 109 -16.05 -0.54 -7.45
C GLY A 109 -16.00 0.80 -6.70
N HIS A 110 -14.80 1.24 -6.32
CA HIS A 110 -14.49 2.50 -5.62
C HIS A 110 -13.70 3.46 -6.53
N GLY A 111 -13.50 4.71 -6.14
CA GLY A 111 -12.67 5.69 -6.86
C GLY A 111 -13.40 6.49 -7.94
N LEU A 112 -12.63 7.02 -8.91
CA LEU A 112 -13.06 8.00 -9.92
C LEU A 112 -14.28 7.58 -10.78
N PHE A 113 -14.63 6.29 -10.79
CA PHE A 113 -15.70 5.72 -11.61
C PHE A 113 -16.75 4.91 -10.80
N GLY A 114 -16.68 4.92 -9.47
CA GLY A 114 -17.59 4.18 -8.57
C GLY A 114 -18.08 5.05 -7.41
N VAL A 115 -19.32 4.81 -6.98
CA VAL A 115 -20.12 5.48 -5.92
C VAL A 115 -19.35 6.42 -4.97
N LYS A 116 -19.90 7.63 -4.74
CA LYS A 116 -19.44 8.68 -3.80
C LYS A 116 -18.64 8.10 -2.63
N GLU A 117 -17.32 8.16 -2.74
CA GLU A 117 -16.42 7.98 -1.62
C GLU A 117 -16.61 9.11 -0.61
N ASP A 118 -16.27 8.85 0.65
CA ASP A 118 -16.14 9.92 1.63
C ASP A 118 -15.14 10.97 1.12
N SER A 119 -15.45 12.24 1.33
CA SER A 119 -14.60 13.38 1.01
C SER A 119 -13.16 13.28 1.55
N TRP A 120 -12.95 12.49 2.61
CA TRP A 120 -11.65 12.27 3.24
C TRP A 120 -10.83 11.13 2.61
N PHE A 121 -11.43 10.32 1.73
CA PHE A 121 -10.78 9.15 1.17
C PHE A 121 -9.45 9.43 0.45
N PRO A 122 -9.31 10.49 -0.38
CA PRO A 122 -8.01 10.79 -1.01
C PRO A 122 -6.92 11.15 0.02
N VAL A 123 -7.31 11.77 1.14
CA VAL A 123 -6.39 12.13 2.23
C VAL A 123 -5.92 10.85 2.93
N ASP A 124 -6.84 9.95 3.26
CA ASP A 124 -6.53 8.66 3.89
C ASP A 124 -5.64 7.78 3.00
N LEU A 125 -5.93 7.75 1.70
CA LEU A 125 -5.11 7.07 0.70
C LEU A 125 -3.69 7.64 0.72
N PHE A 126 -3.55 8.97 0.60
CA PHE A 126 -2.24 9.62 0.59
C PHE A 126 -1.46 9.40 1.89
N LEU A 127 -2.09 9.58 3.05
CA LEU A 127 -1.46 9.39 4.35
C LEU A 127 -1.01 7.94 4.57
N SER A 128 -1.83 6.95 4.17
CA SER A 128 -1.47 5.54 4.28
C SER A 128 -0.23 5.20 3.44
N HIS A 129 -0.11 5.80 2.26
CA HIS A 129 1.04 5.60 1.38
C HIS A 129 2.29 6.34 1.84
N LEU A 130 2.15 7.52 2.45
CA LEU A 130 3.26 8.19 3.13
C LEU A 130 3.77 7.37 4.32
N LEU A 131 2.86 6.81 5.12
CA LEU A 131 3.22 5.92 6.22
C LEU A 131 3.95 4.68 5.67
N TRP A 132 3.49 4.12 4.55
CA TRP A 132 4.13 3.00 3.87
C TRP A 132 5.56 3.34 3.46
N ALA A 133 5.76 4.51 2.83
CA ALA A 133 7.10 5.01 2.48
C ALA A 133 8.01 5.13 3.70
N GLY A 134 7.51 5.68 4.81
CA GLY A 134 8.28 5.82 6.04
C GLY A 134 8.73 4.48 6.61
N ILE A 135 7.81 3.51 6.72
CA ILE A 135 8.11 2.18 7.23
C ILE A 135 9.05 1.43 6.28
N PHE A 136 8.78 1.48 4.98
CA PHE A 136 9.62 0.85 3.95
C PHE A 136 11.06 1.39 3.99
N TRP A 137 11.21 2.71 4.06
CA TRP A 137 12.52 3.35 4.18
C TRP A 137 13.25 2.89 5.44
N TRP A 138 12.56 2.86 6.59
CA TRP A 138 13.15 2.41 7.85
C TRP A 138 13.61 0.95 7.78
N LEU A 139 12.79 0.04 7.25
CA LEU A 139 13.13 -1.37 7.07
C LEU A 139 14.33 -1.55 6.13
N MET A 140 14.38 -0.81 5.02
CA MET A 140 15.53 -0.86 4.10
C MET A 140 16.79 -0.28 4.71
N ARG A 141 16.69 0.77 5.53
CA ARG A 141 17.84 1.32 6.26
C ARG A 141 18.40 0.33 7.27
N LEU A 142 17.53 -0.33 8.03
CA LEU A 142 17.93 -1.41 8.92
C LEU A 142 18.64 -2.51 8.15
N TRP A 143 18.04 -3.02 7.07
CA TRP A 143 18.64 -4.05 6.25
C TRP A 143 20.04 -3.66 5.74
N LEU A 144 20.18 -2.47 5.16
CA LEU A 144 21.46 -1.99 4.65
C LEU A 144 22.51 -1.81 5.76
N SER A 145 22.10 -1.51 7.00
CA SER A 145 23.03 -1.42 8.13
C SER A 145 23.56 -2.77 8.63
N PHE A 146 22.93 -3.88 8.26
CA PHE A 146 23.39 -5.24 8.61
C PHE A 146 24.22 -5.91 7.50
N VAL A 147 24.16 -5.41 6.27
CA VAL A 147 24.77 -6.02 5.08
C VAL A 147 26.00 -5.25 4.57
N VAL A 148 26.17 -3.99 5.00
CA VAL A 148 27.36 -3.15 4.77
C VAL A 148 28.24 -3.20 6.01
#